data_AF-A0A7K3HG08-F1
#
_entry.id   AF-A0A7K3HG08-F1
#
_cell.length_a   1.000
_cell.length_b   1.000
_cell.length_c   1.000
_cell.angle_alpha   90.00
_cell.angle_beta   90.00
_cell.angle_gamma   90.00
#
_symmetry.space_group_name_H-M   'P 1'
#
loop_
_entity.id
_entity.type
_entity.pdbx_description
1 polymer ?
#
loop_
_entity_poly.entity_id
_entity_poly.type
_entity_poly.pdbx_seq_one_letter_code
_entity_poly.pdbx_strand_id
1 'polypeptide(L)'
;FADVRRAGADAYLTADLRHHPASEAREHALHSGRGPALLDAAHWATEWPWTEQAAAQLDEISDRHGWDLRTHVSRTVTDPWTAHAASADPFTDIPGAPN
;
A
#
# COMPACT_ATOMS: atom_id res chain seq x y z
N PHE A 1 6.68 3.57 14.14
CA PHE A 1 6.98 4.48 13.00
C PHE A 1 8.12 5.48 13.25
N ALA A 2 9.07 5.19 14.15
CA ALA A 2 10.17 6.12 14.43
C ALA A 2 11.13 6.28 13.24
N ASP A 3 11.52 5.17 12.60
CA ASP A 3 12.42 5.19 11.44
C ASP A 3 11.83 5.92 10.24
N VAL A 4 10.54 5.72 9.96
CA VAL A 4 9.82 6.43 8.90
C VAL A 4 9.85 7.95 9.13
N ARG A 5 9.61 8.39 10.37
CA ARG A 5 9.70 9.81 10.73
C ARG A 5 11.13 10.34 10.61
N ARG A 6 12.12 9.56 11.04
CA ARG A 6 13.55 9.91 10.92
C ARG A 6 13.97 10.05 9.45
N ALA A 7 13.40 9.23 8.57
CA ALA A 7 13.61 9.34 7.13
C ALA A 7 12.97 10.60 6.52
N GLY A 8 12.13 11.32 7.27
CA GLY A 8 11.47 12.53 6.81
C GLY A 8 10.37 12.29 5.78
N ALA A 9 9.83 11.07 5.70
CA ALA A 9 8.78 10.74 4.75
C ALA A 9 7.48 11.48 5.04
N ASP A 10 6.84 12.00 3.99
CA ASP A 10 5.52 12.64 4.07
C ASP A 10 4.37 11.63 4.13
N ALA A 11 4.59 10.42 3.62
CA ALA A 11 3.64 9.32 3.66
C ALA A 11 4.36 7.98 3.85
N TYR A 12 3.64 7.01 4.43
CA TYR A 12 4.09 5.65 4.63
C TYR A 12 3.05 4.67 4.10
N LEU A 13 3.38 4.07 2.95
CA LEU A 13 2.60 3.00 2.34
C LEU A 13 3.08 1.65 2.87
N THR A 14 2.15 0.87 3.40
CA THR A 14 2.38 -0.46 3.95
C THR A 14 1.11 -1.28 3.86
N ALA A 15 1.17 -2.54 4.29
CA ALA A 15 0.01 -3.37 4.55
C ALA A 15 -0.16 -3.68 6.04
N ASP A 16 -1.34 -4.17 6.40
CA ASP A 16 -1.70 -4.77 7.69
C ASP A 16 -1.49 -3.83 8.89
N LEU A 17 -1.90 -2.56 8.75
CA LEU A 17 -1.83 -1.64 9.87
C LEU A 17 -2.79 -2.07 10.97
N ARG A 18 -2.22 -2.19 12.17
CA ARG A 18 -3.00 -2.44 13.38
C ARG A 18 -3.52 -1.13 13.95
N HIS A 19 -4.70 -1.19 14.56
CA HIS A 19 -5.37 -0.05 15.15
C HIS A 19 -4.47 0.76 16.11
N HIS A 20 -3.91 0.11 17.14
CA HIS A 20 -3.12 0.83 18.15
C HIS A 20 -1.88 1.53 17.59
N PRO A 21 -0.97 0.86 16.85
CA PRO A 21 0.16 1.54 16.22
C PRO A 21 -0.25 2.71 15.33
N ALA A 22 -1.28 2.53 14.50
CA ALA A 22 -1.74 3.59 13.59
C ALA A 22 -2.31 4.80 14.36
N SER A 23 -3.12 4.54 15.38
CA SER A 23 -3.67 5.58 16.27
C SER A 23 -2.57 6.32 17.02
N GLU A 24 -1.60 5.62 17.61
CA GLU A 24 -0.45 6.24 18.29
C GLU A 24 0.39 7.10 17.34
N ALA A 25 0.59 6.65 16.09
CA ALA A 25 1.31 7.41 15.09
C ALA A 25 0.58 8.72 14.72
N ARG A 26 -0.74 8.65 14.59
CA ARG A 26 -1.60 9.80 14.32
C ARG A 26 -1.61 10.77 15.50
N GLU A 27 -1.79 10.27 16.72
CA GLU A 27 -1.74 11.09 17.93
C GLU A 27 -0.39 11.77 18.08
N HIS A 28 0.71 11.04 17.89
CA HIS A 28 2.05 11.65 17.88
C HIS A 28 2.13 12.76 16.83
N ALA A 29 1.67 12.53 15.59
CA ALA A 29 1.74 13.52 14.52
C ALA A 29 0.95 14.81 14.86
N LEU A 30 -0.22 14.65 15.49
CA LEU A 30 -1.04 15.78 15.99
C LEU A 30 -0.31 16.57 17.09
N HIS A 31 0.32 15.88 18.04
CA HIS A 31 1.03 16.54 19.15
C HIS A 31 2.34 17.21 18.70
N SER A 32 3.10 16.58 17.80
CA SER A 32 4.38 17.12 17.31
C SER A 32 4.23 18.06 16.12
N GLY A 33 3.01 18.20 15.56
CA GLY A 33 2.76 18.96 14.33
C GLY A 33 3.45 18.37 13.08
N ARG A 34 3.92 17.13 13.16
CA ARG A 34 4.71 16.47 12.09
C ARG A 34 4.62 14.96 12.18
N GLY A 35 4.45 14.30 11.04
CA GLY A 35 4.48 12.84 10.90
C GLY A 35 3.93 12.42 9.54
N PRO A 36 4.27 11.21 9.04
CA PRO A 36 3.79 10.75 7.75
C PRO A 36 2.29 10.49 7.78
N ALA A 37 1.60 10.74 6.67
CA ALA A 37 0.31 10.11 6.40
C ALA A 37 0.50 8.58 6.34
N LEU A 38 -0.41 7.83 6.96
CA LEU A 38 -0.38 6.36 6.89
C LEU A 38 -1.33 5.89 5.79
N LEU A 39 -0.83 5.03 4.91
CA LEU A 39 -1.57 4.39 3.83
C LEU A 39 -1.48 2.88 4.02
N ASP A 40 -2.61 2.25 4.39
CA ASP A 40 -2.74 0.80 4.45
C ASP A 40 -3.31 0.30 3.12
N ALA A 41 -2.49 -0.38 2.35
CA ALA A 41 -2.92 -1.11 1.17
C ALA A 41 -3.01 -2.59 1.52
N ALA A 42 -4.00 -3.29 0.96
CA ALA A 42 -4.15 -4.71 1.20
C ALA A 42 -2.86 -5.47 0.87
N HIS A 43 -2.53 -6.47 1.69
CA HIS A 43 -1.26 -7.21 1.61
C HIS A 43 -0.98 -7.74 0.19
N TRP A 44 -2.00 -8.33 -0.45
CA TRP A 44 -1.92 -8.79 -1.83
C TRP A 44 -1.54 -7.66 -2.80
N ALA A 45 -2.17 -6.48 -2.68
CA ALA A 45 -1.92 -5.35 -3.56
C ALA A 45 -0.48 -4.79 -3.41
N THR A 46 0.14 -4.95 -2.24
CA THR A 46 1.52 -4.51 -2.00
C THR A 46 2.57 -5.52 -2.44
N GLU A 47 2.27 -6.82 -2.40
CA GLU A 47 3.26 -7.88 -2.62
C GLU A 47 3.14 -8.58 -3.97
N TRP A 48 1.93 -8.78 -4.48
CA TRP A 48 1.72 -9.45 -5.77
C TRP A 48 2.47 -8.76 -6.93
N PRO A 49 2.55 -7.41 -7.03
CA PRO A 49 3.29 -6.76 -8.11
C PRO A 49 4.76 -7.18 -8.21
N TRP A 50 5.40 -7.57 -7.11
CA TRP A 50 6.79 -8.06 -7.12
C TRP A 50 6.94 -9.41 -7.83
N THR A 51 5.89 -10.24 -7.87
CA THR A 51 5.98 -11.59 -8.46
C THR A 51 6.28 -11.59 -9.96
N GLU A 52 5.84 -10.58 -10.70
CA GLU A 52 6.19 -10.38 -12.12
C GLU A 52 7.69 -10.09 -12.29
N GLN A 53 8.28 -9.29 -11.38
CA GLN A 53 9.72 -9.07 -11.36
C GLN A 53 10.49 -10.35 -11.00
N ALA A 54 10.03 -11.11 -10.01
CA ALA A 54 10.64 -12.38 -9.63
C ALA A 54 10.61 -13.38 -10.79
N ALA A 55 9.50 -13.45 -11.54
CA ALA A 55 9.40 -14.31 -12.71
C ALA A 55 10.41 -13.93 -13.80
N ALA A 56 10.56 -12.63 -14.10
CA ALA A 56 11.56 -12.17 -15.07
C ALA A 56 13.00 -12.54 -14.64
N GLN A 57 13.31 -12.45 -13.35
CA GLN A 57 14.62 -12.86 -12.83
C GLN A 57 14.84 -14.38 -12.94
N LEU A 58 13.81 -15.19 -12.69
CA LEU A 58 13.89 -16.64 -12.84
C LEU A 58 14.07 -17.07 -14.30
N ASP A 59 13.36 -16.42 -15.23
CA ASP A 59 13.53 -16.66 -16.66
C ASP A 59 14.96 -16.30 -17.11
N GLU A 60 15.50 -15.17 -16.65
CA GLU A 60 16.90 -14.79 -16.95
C GLU A 60 17.91 -15.82 -16.41
N ILE A 61 17.68 -16.36 -15.21
CA ILE A 61 18.51 -17.43 -14.64
C ILE A 61 18.42 -18.70 -15.50
N SER A 62 17.21 -19.11 -15.89
CA SER A 62 16.98 -20.28 -16.74
C SER A 62 17.73 -20.16 -18.07
N ASP A 63 17.65 -19.00 -18.72
CA ASP A 63 18.34 -18.70 -19.98
C ASP A 63 19.85 -18.79 -19.85
N ARG A 64 20.44 -18.18 -18.81
CA ARG A 64 21.89 -18.21 -18.58
C ARG A 64 22.42 -19.62 -18.36
N HIS A 65 21.62 -20.52 -17.82
CA HIS A 65 22.03 -21.90 -17.54
C HIS A 65 21.54 -22.91 -18.58
N GLY A 66 20.75 -22.50 -19.57
CA GLY A 66 20.24 -23.38 -20.62
C GLY A 66 19.29 -24.46 -20.09
N TRP A 67 18.51 -24.16 -19.05
CA TRP A 67 17.63 -25.15 -18.41
C TRP A 67 16.31 -25.40 -19.14
N ASP A 68 15.91 -24.49 -20.04
CA ASP A 68 14.61 -24.53 -20.75
C ASP A 68 13.41 -24.61 -19.79
N LEU A 69 13.48 -23.89 -18.66
CA LEU A 69 12.35 -23.72 -17.73
C LEU A 69 11.48 -22.53 -18.14
N ARG A 70 10.20 -22.59 -17.76
CA ARG A 70 9.23 -21.50 -17.93
C ARG A 70 8.65 -21.08 -16.59
N THR A 71 8.62 -19.78 -16.34
CA THR A 71 7.97 -19.22 -15.14
C THR A 71 6.56 -18.71 -15.45
N HIS A 72 5.63 -18.93 -14.52
CA HIS A 72 4.25 -18.46 -14.65
C HIS A 72 3.82 -17.76 -13.36
N VAL A 73 3.33 -16.53 -13.50
CA VAL A 73 2.70 -15.78 -12.40
C VAL A 73 1.20 -16.01 -12.44
N SER A 74 0.63 -16.46 -11.32
CA SER A 74 -0.83 -16.53 -11.17
C SER A 74 -1.42 -15.12 -11.12
N ARG A 75 -2.43 -14.87 -11.98
CA ARG A 75 -3.19 -13.60 -11.99
C ARG A 75 -4.49 -13.65 -11.21
N THR A 76 -4.79 -14.79 -10.58
CA THR A 76 -5.94 -14.90 -9.69
C THR A 76 -5.74 -13.98 -8.49
N VAL A 77 -6.65 -13.04 -8.28
CA VAL A 77 -6.66 -12.20 -7.08
C VAL A 77 -7.04 -13.08 -5.88
N THR A 78 -6.12 -13.20 -4.94
CA THR A 78 -6.30 -13.99 -3.71
C THR A 78 -6.47 -13.10 -2.47
N ASP A 79 -6.76 -11.82 -2.69
CA ASP A 79 -7.09 -10.91 -1.60
C ASP A 79 -8.44 -11.29 -0.99
N PRO A 80 -8.52 -11.61 0.32
CA PRO A 80 -9.80 -11.89 0.96
C PRO A 80 -10.67 -10.63 1.13
N TRP A 81 -10.09 -9.43 1.01
CA TRP A 81 -10.78 -8.17 1.22
C TRP A 81 -11.32 -7.59 -0.10
N THR A 82 -12.64 -7.53 -0.22
CA THR A 82 -13.32 -6.99 -1.43
C THR A 82 -14.20 -5.77 -1.12
N ALA A 83 -14.34 -5.43 0.16
CA ALA A 83 -15.11 -4.28 0.60
C ALA A 83 -14.39 -2.98 0.20
N HIS A 84 -15.13 -2.03 -0.35
CA HIS A 84 -14.64 -0.70 -0.65
C HIS A 84 -15.65 0.33 -0.10
N ALA A 85 -15.13 1.43 0.43
CA ALA A 85 -15.92 2.61 0.76
C ALA A 85 -15.36 3.77 -0.06
N ALA A 86 -16.19 4.34 -0.93
CA ALA A 86 -15.80 5.52 -1.67
C ALA A 86 -15.50 6.68 -0.70
N SER A 87 -14.46 7.46 -0.99
CA SER A 87 -14.24 8.71 -0.28
C SER A 87 -15.48 9.60 -0.43
N ALA A 88 -15.88 10.26 0.65
CA ALA A 88 -16.95 11.23 0.58
C ALA A 88 -16.53 12.36 -0.39
N ASP A 89 -17.45 12.75 -1.28
CA ASP A 89 -17.24 13.92 -2.13
C ASP A 89 -17.23 15.17 -1.24
N PRO A 90 -16.11 15.92 -1.16
CA PRO A 90 -16.02 17.11 -0.31
C PRO A 90 -16.97 18.24 -0.73
N PHE A 91 -17.63 18.15 -1.89
CA PHE A 91 -18.51 19.20 -2.42
C PHE A 91 -20.01 18.94 -2.26
N THR A 92 -20.43 17.77 -1.79
CA THR A 92 -21.86 17.42 -1.66
C THR A 92 -22.55 18.10 -0.47
N ASP A 93 -21.80 18.74 0.43
CA ASP A 93 -22.31 19.33 1.69
C ASP A 93 -22.33 20.87 1.70
N ILE A 94 -22.23 21.54 0.55
CA ILE A 94 -22.47 22.99 0.46
C ILE A 94 -23.96 23.20 0.10
N PRO A 95 -24.87 23.45 1.06
CA PRO A 95 -26.22 23.90 0.73
C PRO A 95 -26.08 25.23 -0.03
N GLY A 96 -26.47 25.21 -1.30
CA GLY A 96 -26.41 26.37 -2.18
C GLY A 96 -27.03 27.58 -1.49
N ALA A 97 -26.27 28.68 -1.40
CA ALA A 97 -26.78 29.93 -0.87
C ALA A 97 -28.03 30.33 -1.67
N PRO A 98 -29.16 30.65 -1.02
CA PRO A 98 -30.33 31.13 -1.74
C PRO A 98 -30.02 32.49 -2.36
N ASN A 99 -30.38 32.63 -3.64
CA ASN A 99 -30.32 33.88 -4.41
C ASN A 99 -31.15 35.00 -3.78
#